data_AF-A0A673MDB4-F1
#
_entry.id   AF-A0A673MDB4-F1
#
_cell.length_a   1.000
_cell.length_b   1.000
_cell.length_c   1.000
_cell.angle_alpha   90.00
_cell.angle_beta   90.00
_cell.angle_gamma   90.00
#
_symmetry.space_group_name_H-M   'P 1'
#
loop_
_entity.id
_entity.type
_entity.pdbx_description
1 polymer ?
#
loop_
_entity_poly.entity_id
_entity_poly.type
_entity_poly.pdbx_seq_one_letter_code
_entity_poly.pdbx_strand_id
1 'polypeptide(L)'
;ICNICCNMLQRVRVCVCLCVDVDECVTMCSPPCAYGGSCMRWNVCLCRPGWTGDGCHTAVCELPCANGGRCVAPKTCQCPSDYSGPQCLTPLCSPPCVNGGRCVDINTCSCSDGWTGARCQRGEQIHTFSGLL
;
A
#
# COMPACT_ATOMS: atom_id res chain seq x y z
N ILE A 1 -32.77 -0.34 -37.32
CA ILE A 1 -32.74 0.37 -36.02
C ILE A 1 -31.39 1.06 -35.94
N CYS A 2 -31.36 2.39 -35.87
CA CYS A 2 -30.15 3.21 -35.87
C CYS A 2 -29.87 3.61 -34.41
N ASN A 3 -28.74 3.22 -33.82
CA ASN A 3 -28.41 3.56 -32.44
C ASN A 3 -27.58 4.86 -32.40
N ILE A 4 -27.96 5.74 -31.47
CA ILE A 4 -27.38 7.08 -31.31
C ILE A 4 -26.08 6.97 -30.50
N CYS A 5 -24.93 7.24 -31.12
CA CYS A 5 -23.65 7.42 -30.42
C CYS A 5 -23.52 8.89 -29.97
N CYS A 6 -23.62 9.15 -28.67
CA CYS A 6 -23.42 10.50 -28.11
C CYS A 6 -22.03 10.63 -27.50
N ASN A 7 -21.25 11.59 -27.99
CA ASN A 7 -19.93 11.95 -27.51
C ASN A 7 -20.02 13.30 -26.78
N MET A 8 -19.27 13.47 -25.67
CA MET A 8 -19.19 14.75 -24.96
C MET A 8 -18.05 15.60 -25.52
N LEU A 9 -18.33 16.31 -26.62
CA LEU A 9 -17.49 17.43 -27.06
C LEU A 9 -18.02 18.71 -26.41
N GLN A 10 -17.17 19.40 -25.65
CA GLN A 10 -17.42 20.74 -25.10
C GLN A 10 -18.68 20.88 -24.22
N ARG A 11 -18.94 19.93 -23.30
CA ARG A 11 -20.11 19.90 -22.38
C ARG A 11 -21.49 19.91 -23.08
N VAL A 12 -21.53 19.68 -24.39
CA VAL A 12 -22.75 19.49 -25.17
C VAL A 12 -22.81 18.01 -25.57
N ARG A 13 -23.99 17.37 -25.45
CA ARG A 13 -24.19 16.03 -26.00
C ARG A 13 -24.27 16.15 -27.52
N VAL A 14 -23.16 15.88 -28.20
CA VAL A 14 -23.12 15.82 -29.65
C VAL A 14 -23.37 14.37 -30.04
N CYS A 15 -24.53 14.11 -30.61
CA CYS A 15 -24.90 12.78 -31.08
C CYS A 15 -24.58 12.71 -32.57
N VAL A 16 -23.58 11.89 -32.92
CA VAL A 16 -23.12 11.73 -34.31
C VAL A 16 -23.65 10.41 -34.83
N CYS A 17 -24.46 10.44 -35.88
CA CYS A 17 -24.87 9.25 -36.62
C CYS A 17 -23.71 8.82 -37.54
N LEU A 18 -22.86 7.91 -37.08
CA LEU A 18 -21.86 7.24 -37.93
C LEU A 18 -22.30 5.80 -38.14
N CYS A 19 -22.68 5.47 -39.37
CA CYS A 19 -23.03 4.12 -39.80
C CYS A 19 -21.74 3.43 -40.30
N VAL A 20 -21.17 2.51 -39.52
CA VAL A 20 -19.97 1.73 -39.92
C VAL A 20 -20.08 0.27 -39.46
N ASP A 21 -21.26 -0.33 -39.58
CA ASP A 21 -21.57 -1.71 -39.11
C ASP A 21 -21.76 -1.85 -37.58
N VAL A 22 -22.23 -3.04 -37.18
CA VAL A 22 -23.26 -3.33 -36.17
C VAL A 22 -22.72 -3.48 -34.74
N ASP A 23 -23.36 -2.79 -33.77
CA ASP A 23 -23.41 -3.04 -32.32
C ASP A 23 -22.17 -2.83 -31.42
N GLU A 24 -21.33 -1.82 -31.64
CA GLU A 24 -20.37 -1.42 -30.59
C GLU A 24 -20.37 0.10 -30.30
N CYS A 25 -20.79 0.46 -29.08
CA CYS A 25 -20.43 1.76 -28.52
C CYS A 25 -18.92 1.77 -28.32
N VAL A 26 -18.18 2.65 -29.01
CA VAL A 26 -16.73 2.78 -28.82
C VAL A 26 -16.46 3.12 -27.34
N THR A 27 -15.91 2.18 -26.59
CA THR A 27 -15.53 2.39 -25.19
C THR A 27 -14.30 3.27 -25.15
N MET A 28 -14.48 4.54 -24.77
CA MET A 28 -13.39 5.50 -24.66
C MET A 28 -13.33 6.10 -23.27
N CYS A 29 -12.12 6.14 -22.73
CA CYS A 29 -11.78 6.76 -21.46
C CYS A 29 -10.65 7.75 -21.72
N SER A 30 -10.86 9.01 -21.36
CA SER A 30 -9.83 10.05 -21.42
C SER A 30 -9.86 10.84 -20.11
N PRO A 31 -8.86 10.67 -19.23
CA PRO A 31 -7.63 9.86 -19.39
C PRO A 31 -7.89 8.33 -19.42
N PRO A 32 -6.93 7.53 -19.94
CA PRO A 32 -7.04 6.08 -19.92
C PRO A 32 -7.06 5.53 -18.49
N CYS A 33 -7.75 4.41 -18.29
CA CYS A 33 -7.81 3.74 -17.00
C CYS A 33 -6.41 3.31 -16.53
N ALA A 34 -6.07 3.63 -15.28
CA ALA A 34 -4.75 3.37 -14.74
C ALA A 34 -4.50 1.88 -14.44
N TYR A 35 -3.23 1.52 -14.31
CA TYR A 35 -2.76 0.22 -13.81
C TYR A 35 -3.39 -1.00 -14.48
N GLY A 36 -3.69 -0.87 -15.78
CA GLY A 36 -4.26 -1.95 -16.60
C GLY A 36 -5.75 -2.17 -16.38
N GLY A 37 -6.49 -1.19 -15.85
CA GLY A 37 -7.95 -1.19 -15.86
C GLY A 37 -8.53 -1.16 -17.27
N SER A 38 -9.76 -1.65 -17.43
CA SER A 38 -10.44 -1.74 -18.73
C SER A 38 -11.54 -0.69 -18.82
N CYS A 39 -11.59 0.03 -19.94
CA CYS A 39 -12.67 0.99 -20.20
C CYS A 39 -13.92 0.23 -20.63
N MET A 40 -14.98 0.27 -19.82
CA MET A 40 -16.21 -0.48 -20.10
C MET A 40 -17.30 0.38 -20.73
N ARG A 41 -17.31 1.68 -20.43
CA ARG A 41 -18.21 2.69 -21.01
C ARG A 41 -17.49 4.03 -21.07
N TRP A 42 -18.18 5.07 -21.55
CA TRP A 42 -17.67 6.43 -21.59
C TRP A 42 -17.18 6.91 -20.22
N ASN A 43 -15.86 7.05 -20.06
CA ASN A 43 -15.19 7.42 -18.80
C ASN A 43 -15.60 6.54 -17.59
N VAL A 44 -15.91 5.26 -17.83
CA VAL A 44 -16.16 4.29 -16.76
C VAL A 44 -15.13 3.18 -16.84
N CYS A 45 -14.25 3.14 -15.86
CA CYS A 45 -13.21 2.13 -15.74
C CYS A 45 -13.66 0.96 -14.86
N LEU A 46 -13.41 -0.26 -15.34
CA LEU A 46 -13.36 -1.45 -14.50
C LEU A 46 -11.93 -1.63 -14.00
N CYS A 47 -11.77 -1.54 -12.68
CA CYS A 47 -10.47 -1.65 -12.05
C CYS A 47 -10.05 -3.09 -11.83
N ARG A 48 -8.74 -3.34 -11.92
CA ARG A 48 -8.16 -4.61 -11.50
C ARG A 48 -8.28 -4.78 -9.98
N PRO A 49 -8.25 -6.03 -9.46
CA PRO A 49 -8.24 -6.27 -8.03
C PRO A 49 -7.17 -5.44 -7.30
N GLY A 50 -7.56 -4.81 -6.19
CA GLY A 50 -6.68 -3.93 -5.42
C GLY A 50 -6.58 -2.49 -5.94
N TRP A 51 -7.41 -2.08 -6.92
CA TRP A 51 -7.50 -0.69 -7.38
C TRP A 51 -8.95 -0.20 -7.36
N THR A 52 -9.15 1.10 -7.14
CA THR A 52 -10.46 1.74 -7.06
C THR A 52 -10.44 3.21 -7.54
N GLY A 53 -11.62 3.81 -7.58
CA GLY A 53 -11.89 5.16 -8.08
C GLY A 53 -12.16 5.20 -9.58
N ASP A 54 -12.69 6.33 -10.07
CA ASP A 54 -13.22 6.47 -11.43
C ASP A 54 -12.18 6.17 -12.54
N GLY A 55 -10.90 6.42 -12.27
CA GLY A 55 -9.79 6.13 -13.18
C GLY A 55 -8.87 5.00 -12.70
N CYS A 56 -9.24 4.25 -11.66
CA CYS A 56 -8.42 3.18 -11.07
C CYS A 56 -7.06 3.62 -10.49
N HIS A 57 -6.91 4.90 -10.13
CA HIS A 57 -5.64 5.43 -9.60
C HIS A 57 -5.42 5.15 -8.10
N THR A 58 -6.46 4.72 -7.39
CA THR A 58 -6.38 4.55 -5.93
C THR A 58 -6.10 3.09 -5.61
N ALA A 59 -4.95 2.81 -4.98
CA ALA A 59 -4.65 1.47 -4.50
C ALA A 59 -5.52 1.13 -3.28
N VAL A 60 -5.95 -0.13 -3.21
CA VAL A 60 -6.69 -0.71 -2.09
C VAL A 60 -5.82 -1.81 -1.50
N CYS A 61 -5.51 -1.66 -0.21
CA CYS A 61 -4.81 -2.68 0.55
C CYS A 61 -5.86 -3.49 1.32
N GLU A 62 -5.92 -4.81 1.07
CA GLU A 62 -6.82 -5.74 1.78
C GLU A 62 -6.66 -5.63 3.30
N LEU A 63 -5.42 -5.44 3.72
CA LEU A 63 -5.04 -5.17 5.10
C LEU A 63 -4.62 -3.70 5.22
N PRO A 64 -5.19 -2.92 6.15
CA PRO A 64 -4.84 -1.52 6.28
C PRO A 64 -3.39 -1.34 6.73
N CYS A 65 -2.75 -0.29 6.20
CA CYS A 65 -1.44 0.15 6.63
C CYS A 65 -1.58 0.87 7.99
N ALA A 66 -0.93 0.34 9.03
CA ALA A 66 -0.99 0.90 10.37
C ALA A 66 -0.01 2.07 10.55
N ASN A 67 -0.07 2.71 11.73
CA ASN A 67 0.91 3.71 12.20
C ASN A 67 1.18 4.86 11.22
N GLY A 68 0.17 5.26 10.44
CA GLY A 68 0.29 6.34 9.45
C GLY A 68 0.88 5.92 8.10
N GLY A 69 1.02 4.62 7.85
CA GLY A 69 1.43 4.10 6.53
C GLY A 69 0.42 4.39 5.43
N ARG A 70 0.89 4.47 4.19
CA ARG A 70 0.07 4.74 3.00
C ARG A 70 0.02 3.53 2.08
N CYS A 71 -1.17 3.18 1.61
CA CYS A 71 -1.31 2.18 0.55
C CYS A 71 -0.86 2.78 -0.79
N VAL A 72 0.21 2.25 -1.38
CA VAL A 72 0.79 2.77 -2.64
C VAL A 72 0.59 1.83 -3.82
N ALA A 73 0.35 0.55 -3.54
CA ALA A 73 -0.03 -0.45 -4.52
C ALA A 73 -0.82 -1.56 -3.80
N PRO A 74 -1.54 -2.44 -4.53
CA PRO A 74 -2.23 -3.57 -3.92
C PRO A 74 -1.30 -4.34 -2.98
N LYS A 75 -1.74 -4.54 -1.74
CA LYS A 75 -1.00 -5.24 -0.67
C LYS A 75 0.37 -4.63 -0.33
N THR A 76 0.67 -3.43 -0.81
CA THR A 76 1.95 -2.74 -0.60
C THR A 76 1.73 -1.46 0.18
N CYS A 77 2.20 -1.46 1.42
CA CYS A 77 2.23 -0.28 2.27
C CYS A 77 3.58 0.43 2.18
N GLN A 78 3.54 1.75 2.01
CA GLN A 78 4.67 2.63 2.29
C GLN A 78 4.63 3.01 3.76
N CYS A 79 5.63 2.57 4.52
CA CYS A 79 5.72 2.82 5.94
C CYS A 79 6.47 4.12 6.27
N PRO A 80 6.15 4.76 7.41
CA PRO A 80 7.01 5.79 7.99
C PRO A 80 8.41 5.24 8.33
N SER A 81 9.38 6.13 8.54
CA SER A 81 10.77 5.75 8.85
C SER A 81 10.93 4.86 10.09
N ASP A 82 9.97 4.94 11.01
CA ASP A 82 10.04 4.30 12.32
C ASP A 82 9.32 2.94 12.36
N TYR A 83 8.73 2.51 11.24
CA TYR A 83 7.98 1.26 11.13
C TYR A 83 8.35 0.46 9.87
N SER A 84 8.14 -0.85 9.93
CA SER A 84 8.39 -1.77 8.84
C SER A 84 7.39 -2.92 8.78
N GLY A 85 7.56 -3.79 7.79
CA GLY A 85 6.69 -4.93 7.53
C GLY A 85 5.53 -4.58 6.59
N PRO A 86 4.77 -5.60 6.15
CA PRO A 86 3.74 -5.45 5.11
C PRO A 86 2.60 -4.50 5.49
N GLN A 87 2.35 -4.31 6.79
CA GLN A 87 1.32 -3.42 7.33
C GLN A 87 1.88 -2.27 8.18
N CYS A 88 3.21 -2.06 8.18
CA CYS A 88 3.84 -1.04 9.02
C CYS A 88 3.58 -1.23 10.53
N LEU A 89 3.50 -2.49 10.97
CA LEU A 89 3.23 -2.86 12.37
C LEU A 89 4.51 -3.05 13.19
N THR A 90 5.65 -3.31 12.55
CA THR A 90 6.89 -3.63 13.25
C THR A 90 7.65 -2.34 13.54
N PRO A 91 7.81 -1.92 14.80
CA PRO A 91 8.58 -0.72 15.13
C PRO A 91 10.06 -0.94 14.83
N LEU A 92 10.73 0.13 14.43
CA LEU A 92 12.15 0.15 14.14
C LEU A 92 12.93 0.85 15.24
N CYS A 93 14.18 0.43 15.38
CA CYS A 93 15.16 1.06 16.26
C CYS A 93 16.34 1.52 15.41
N SER A 94 16.71 2.78 15.57
CA SER A 94 17.93 3.32 14.99
C SER A 94 18.71 4.05 16.10
N PRO A 95 19.85 3.51 16.55
CA PRO A 95 20.49 2.25 16.14
C PRO A 95 19.69 0.98 16.51
N PRO A 96 19.92 -0.16 15.83
CA PRO A 96 19.25 -1.41 16.15
C PRO A 96 19.61 -1.92 17.56
N CYS A 97 18.70 -2.69 18.16
CA CYS A 97 18.99 -3.45 19.38
C CYS A 97 20.04 -4.52 19.06
N VAL A 98 21.01 -4.72 19.96
CA VAL A 98 22.08 -5.72 19.79
C VAL A 98 21.86 -6.92 20.70
N ASN A 99 22.70 -7.95 20.54
CA ASN A 99 22.74 -9.13 21.42
C ASN A 99 21.39 -9.85 21.59
N GLY A 100 20.61 -9.95 20.50
CA GLY A 100 19.31 -10.61 20.50
C GLY A 100 18.16 -9.76 21.03
N GLY A 101 18.39 -8.48 21.36
CA GLY A 101 17.32 -7.56 21.71
C GLY A 101 16.34 -7.31 20.54
N ARG A 102 15.07 -7.04 20.87
CA ARG A 102 13.98 -6.76 19.94
C ARG A 102 13.42 -5.36 20.15
N CYS A 103 13.10 -4.65 19.06
CA CYS A 103 12.30 -3.43 19.11
C CYS A 103 10.87 -3.78 19.52
N VAL A 104 10.43 -3.27 20.67
CA VAL A 104 9.05 -3.40 21.16
C VAL A 104 8.24 -2.13 20.95
N ASP A 105 8.94 -1.00 20.82
CA ASP A 105 8.39 0.30 20.43
C ASP A 105 9.48 1.08 19.68
N ILE A 106 9.15 2.24 19.12
CA ILE A 106 10.09 3.13 18.42
C ILE A 106 11.28 3.39 19.34
N ASN A 107 12.47 3.00 18.88
CA ASN A 107 13.72 3.14 19.63
C ASN A 107 13.75 2.51 21.03
N THR A 108 12.82 1.61 21.35
CA THR A 108 12.74 0.95 22.65
C THR A 108 13.02 -0.55 22.49
N CYS A 109 14.11 -0.99 23.13
CA CYS A 109 14.55 -2.37 23.06
C CYS A 109 14.08 -3.19 24.27
N SER A 110 13.55 -4.38 24.00
CA SER A 110 13.44 -5.47 24.97
C SER A 110 14.68 -6.34 24.84
N CYS A 111 15.41 -6.51 25.94
CA CYS A 111 16.65 -7.30 25.96
C CYS A 111 16.39 -8.75 26.31
N SER A 112 17.22 -9.64 25.76
CA SER A 112 17.30 -11.04 26.16
C SER A 112 18.00 -11.17 27.52
N ASP A 113 17.79 -12.30 28.18
CA ASP A 113 18.37 -12.58 29.50
C ASP A 113 19.90 -12.36 29.51
N GLY A 114 20.38 -11.71 30.56
CA GLY A 114 21.80 -11.36 30.72
C GLY A 114 22.26 -10.14 29.92
N TRP A 115 21.37 -9.42 29.21
CA TRP A 115 21.69 -8.18 28.51
C TRP A 115 20.86 -7.00 29.02
N THR A 116 21.50 -5.83 29.13
CA THR A 116 20.90 -4.60 29.64
C THR A 116 21.38 -3.37 28.87
N GLY A 117 20.79 -2.20 29.19
CA GLY A 117 21.05 -0.92 28.53
C GLY A 117 20.06 -0.63 27.42
N ALA A 118 20.04 0.63 26.96
CA ALA A 118 19.03 1.13 26.02
C ALA A 118 18.96 0.35 24.69
N ARG A 119 20.07 -0.29 24.28
CA ARG A 119 20.18 -1.10 23.07
C ARG A 119 20.63 -2.52 23.35
N CYS A 120 20.55 -2.99 24.60
CA CYS A 120 20.99 -4.34 25.02
C CYS A 120 22.50 -4.58 24.82
N GLN A 121 23.29 -3.52 24.87
CA GLN A 121 24.73 -3.57 24.62
C GLN A 121 25.58 -3.98 25.83
N ARG A 122 25.02 -3.96 27.05
CA ARG A 122 25.74 -4.32 28.27
C ARG A 122 25.39 -5.74 28.67
N GLY A 123 26.36 -6.65 28.59
CA GLY A 123 26.21 -7.99 29.15
C GLY A 123 26.37 -7.93 30.66
N GLU A 124 25.46 -8.55 31.39
CA GLU A 124 25.65 -8.83 32.80
C GLU A 124 26.60 -10.04 32.86
N GLN A 125 27.85 -9.80 33.28
CA GLN A 125 28.70 -10.90 33.68
C GLN A 125 28.02 -11.54 34.89
N ILE A 126 27.39 -12.69 34.67
CA ILE A 126 27.27 -13.71 35.70
C ILE A 126 28.71 -14.07 36.08
N HIS A 127 29.31 -13.28 36.95
CA HIS A 127 30.33 -13.77 37.84
C HIS A 127 29.62 -14.87 38.61
N THR A 128 29.73 -16.09 38.10
CA THR A 128 29.60 -17.29 38.91
C THR A 128 30.64 -17.11 40.01
N PHE A 129 30.27 -16.44 41.10
CA PHE A 129 30.68 -16.89 42.41
C PHE A 129 30.02 -18.26 42.59
N SER A 130 30.55 -19.25 41.86
CA SER A 130 30.67 -20.59 42.37
C SER A 130 31.38 -20.40 43.69
N GLY A 131 30.59 -20.33 44.75
CA GLY A 131 31.07 -20.10 46.09
C GLY A 131 32.25 -21.02 46.32
N LEU A 132 33.39 -20.42 46.65
CA LEU A 132 34.30 -21.02 47.60
C LEU A 132 33.46 -21.42 48.82
N LEU A 133 33.12 -22.70 48.93
CA LEU A 133 32.84 -23.45 50.15
C LEU A 133 33.07 -24.93 49.88
#